data_AF-A0A947BKT5-F1
#
_entry.id   AF-A0A947BKT5-F1
#
_cell.length_a   1.000
_cell.length_b   1.000
_cell.length_c   1.000
_cell.angle_alpha   90.00
_cell.angle_beta   90.00
_cell.angle_gamma   90.00
#
_symmetry.space_group_name_H-M   'P 1'
#
loop_
_entity.id
_entity.type
_entity.pdbx_description
1 polymer ?
#
loop_
_entity_poly.entity_id
_entity_poly.type
_entity_poly.pdbx_seq_one_letter_code
_entity_poly.pdbx_strand_id
1 'polypeptide(L)'
;MKVSTDSEFSYQFGGNSYFFCCQGCTQKFSTDPAGYLSGEAQQATAMAEPVSGALYICPMDPEIEQDHPGSCPICGMALEVAGAP
;
A
#
# COMPACT_ATOMS: atom_id res chain seq x y z
N MET A 1 -14.10 -5.73 -9.92
CA MET A 1 -13.51 -6.67 -10.90
C MET A 1 -13.17 -7.95 -10.16
N LYS A 2 -13.81 -9.08 -10.49
CA LYS A 2 -13.62 -10.37 -9.82
C LYS A 2 -12.63 -11.20 -10.66
N VAL A 3 -11.49 -11.56 -10.10
CA VAL A 3 -10.61 -12.58 -10.69
C VAL A 3 -11.29 -13.92 -10.41
N SER A 4 -11.79 -14.57 -11.45
CA SER A 4 -12.30 -15.93 -11.36
C SER A 4 -11.11 -16.90 -11.34
N THR A 5 -11.24 -18.00 -10.59
CA THR A 5 -10.23 -19.08 -10.51
C THR A 5 -9.96 -19.79 -11.84
N ASP A 6 -10.70 -19.44 -12.90
CA ASP A 6 -10.48 -19.82 -14.29
C ASP A 6 -9.87 -18.62 -15.06
N SER A 7 -8.69 -18.17 -14.63
CA SER A 7 -7.95 -17.15 -15.37
C SER A 7 -6.85 -17.84 -16.16
N GLU A 8 -6.84 -17.69 -17.49
CA GLU A 8 -5.80 -18.23 -18.38
C GLU A 8 -4.38 -17.79 -17.95
N PHE A 9 -4.31 -16.65 -17.27
CA PHE A 9 -3.10 -16.09 -16.72
C PHE A 9 -2.90 -16.53 -15.26
N SER A 10 -2.39 -17.75 -15.07
CA SER A 10 -2.05 -18.32 -13.76
C SER A 10 -0.56 -18.66 -13.67
N TYR A 11 0.01 -18.58 -12.46
CA TYR A 11 1.40 -18.92 -12.18
C TYR A 11 1.50 -19.73 -10.88
N GLN A 12 2.28 -20.80 -10.88
CA GLN A 12 2.46 -21.66 -9.73
C GLN A 12 3.83 -21.43 -9.09
N PHE A 13 3.85 -21.03 -7.82
CA PHE A 13 5.07 -20.76 -7.06
C PHE A 13 4.95 -21.30 -5.64
N GLY A 14 5.93 -22.07 -5.17
CA GLY A 14 5.94 -22.61 -3.81
C GLY A 14 4.77 -23.56 -3.47
N GLY A 15 4.14 -24.17 -4.48
CA GLY A 15 2.94 -25.01 -4.29
C GLY A 15 1.62 -24.23 -4.24
N ASN A 16 1.67 -22.90 -4.35
CA ASN A 16 0.49 -22.04 -4.43
C ASN A 16 0.23 -21.62 -5.89
N SER A 17 -1.04 -21.63 -6.29
CA SER A 17 -1.49 -21.11 -7.58
C SER A 17 -1.95 -19.66 -7.45
N TYR A 18 -1.32 -18.77 -8.20
CA TYR A 18 -1.62 -17.34 -8.27
C TYR A 18 -2.33 -17.03 -9.58
N PHE A 19 -3.43 -16.27 -9.53
CA PHE A 19 -4.24 -15.91 -10.70
C PHE A 19 -4.19 -14.40 -10.91
N PHE A 20 -4.06 -14.00 -12.18
CA PHE A 20 -3.89 -12.60 -12.55
C PHE A 20 -4.95 -12.17 -13.56
N CYS A 21 -5.33 -10.89 -13.54
CA CYS A 21 -6.34 -10.36 -14.45
C CYS A 21 -5.86 -10.15 -15.88
N CYS A 22 -4.53 -10.15 -16.11
CA CYS A 22 -3.94 -9.89 -17.41
C CYS A 22 -2.54 -10.49 -17.55
N GLN A 23 -2.08 -10.60 -18.80
CA GLN A 23 -0.74 -11.06 -19.14
C GLN A 23 0.36 -10.20 -18.49
N GLY A 24 0.15 -8.88 -18.45
CA GLY A 24 1.12 -7.94 -17.87
C GLY A 24 1.38 -8.19 -16.39
N CYS A 25 0.34 -8.46 -15.59
CA CYS A 25 0.48 -8.77 -14.17
C CYS A 25 1.23 -10.10 -13.96
N THR A 26 0.92 -11.12 -14.74
CA THR A 26 1.56 -12.45 -14.64
C THR A 26 3.02 -12.40 -15.05
N GLN A 27 3.35 -11.65 -16.11
CA GLN A 27 4.72 -11.48 -16.57
C GLN A 27 5.57 -10.75 -15.53
N LYS A 28 5.03 -9.72 -14.88
CA LYS A 28 5.72 -9.02 -13.78
C LYS A 28 5.95 -9.96 -12.59
N PHE A 29 4.94 -10.72 -12.20
CA PHE A 29 5.08 -11.72 -11.14
C PHE A 29 6.10 -12.82 -11.48
N SER A 30 6.17 -13.24 -12.75
CA SER A 30 7.16 -14.23 -13.19
C SER A 30 8.60 -13.71 -13.15
N THR A 31 8.83 -12.40 -13.23
CA THR A 31 10.19 -11.81 -13.18
C THR A 31 10.75 -11.84 -11.76
N ASP A 32 9.91 -11.58 -10.76
CA ASP A 32 10.32 -11.58 -9.36
C ASP A 32 9.17 -12.03 -8.44
N PRO A 33 8.83 -13.32 -8.42
CA PRO A 33 7.73 -13.81 -7.60
C PRO A 33 8.04 -13.67 -6.11
N ALA A 34 9.32 -13.78 -5.73
CA ALA A 34 9.75 -13.63 -4.35
C ALA A 34 9.45 -12.22 -3.83
N GLY A 35 9.88 -11.15 -4.51
CA GLY A 35 9.62 -9.78 -4.04
C GLY A 35 8.14 -9.39 -4.01
N TYR A 36 7.30 -9.94 -4.91
CA TYR A 36 5.84 -9.78 -4.82
C TYR A 36 5.22 -10.52 -3.62
N LEU A 37 5.78 -11.66 -3.21
CA LEU A 37 5.27 -12.47 -2.08
C LEU A 37 5.85 -12.06 -0.73
N SER A 38 7.05 -11.48 -0.71
CA SER A 38 7.72 -10.99 0.49
C SER A 38 7.06 -9.75 1.09
N GLY A 39 6.01 -9.19 0.46
CA GLY A 39 5.29 -8.00 0.95
C GLY A 39 6.04 -6.68 0.75
N GLU A 40 7.28 -6.74 0.27
CA GLU A 40 8.15 -5.60 -0.01
C GLU A 40 7.56 -4.70 -1.12
N ALA A 41 6.90 -5.31 -2.11
CA ALA A 41 6.19 -4.59 -3.17
C ALA A 41 4.94 -3.81 -2.68
N GLN A 42 4.40 -4.14 -1.50
CA GLN A 42 3.31 -3.38 -0.85
C GLN A 42 3.84 -2.32 0.13
N GLN A 43 5.15 -2.28 0.37
CA GLN A 43 5.77 -1.40 1.36
C GLN A 43 6.49 -0.19 0.75
N ALA A 44 6.41 -0.01 -0.57
CA ALA A 44 6.88 1.20 -1.24
C ALA A 44 5.94 2.43 -1.05
N THR A 45 5.02 2.41 -0.08
CA THR A 45 4.30 3.60 0.41
C THR A 45 4.45 3.84 1.92
N ALA A 46 5.45 3.22 2.57
CA ALA A 46 5.73 3.43 3.99
C ALA A 46 7.23 3.68 4.23
N MET A 47 7.80 4.65 3.50
CA MET A 47 9.06 5.29 3.87
C MET A 47 8.83 6.80 4.01
N ALA A 48 7.94 7.16 4.92
CA ALA A 48 8.24 8.28 5.81
C ALA A 48 8.42 7.61 7.17
N GLU A 49 9.67 7.49 7.62
CA GLU A 49 9.93 7.13 9.00
C GLU A 49 9.11 8.07 9.88
N PRO A 50 8.36 7.57 10.89
CA PRO A 50 7.72 8.46 11.83
C PRO A 50 8.84 9.22 12.52
N VAL A 51 9.04 10.49 12.11
CA VAL A 51 9.79 11.46 12.89
C VAL A 51 9.15 11.43 14.27
N SER A 52 9.86 10.81 15.21
CA SER A 52 9.38 10.60 16.57
C SER A 52 9.16 11.98 17.18
N GLY A 53 7.90 12.42 17.27
CA GLY A 53 7.52 13.75 17.72
C GLY A 53 6.94 14.69 16.66
N ALA A 54 6.65 14.25 15.43
CA ALA A 54 5.86 15.04 14.51
C ALA A 54 4.37 15.02 14.88
N LEU A 55 3.78 16.20 14.99
CA LEU A 55 2.32 16.35 14.98
C LEU A 55 1.82 16.28 13.54
N TYR A 56 0.67 15.65 13.33
CA TYR A 56 0.00 15.50 12.05
C TYR A 56 -1.33 16.24 12.10
N ILE A 57 -1.55 17.17 11.16
CA ILE A 57 -2.73 18.03 11.08
C ILE A 57 -3.56 17.74 9.83
N CYS A 58 -4.89 17.87 9.94
CA CYS A 58 -5.76 17.79 8.77
C CYS A 58 -5.78 19.14 8.02
N PRO A 59 -5.52 19.19 6.69
CA PRO A 59 -5.53 20.44 5.93
C PRO A 59 -6.91 21.12 5.84
N MET A 60 -7.99 20.37 6.10
CA MET A 60 -9.38 20.88 6.07
C MET A 60 -9.95 21.11 7.47
N ASP A 61 -9.43 20.40 8.48
CA ASP A 61 -9.92 20.42 9.86
C ASP A 61 -8.75 20.75 10.81
N PRO A 62 -8.36 22.02 10.94
CA PRO A 62 -7.16 22.41 11.69
C PRO A 62 -7.21 22.11 13.19
N GLU A 63 -8.37 21.73 13.72
CA GLU A 63 -8.56 21.26 15.10
C GLU A 63 -8.14 19.79 15.29
N ILE A 64 -7.90 19.05 14.20
CA ILE A 64 -7.46 17.65 14.24
C ILE A 64 -5.94 17.59 14.20
N GLU A 65 -5.36 17.28 15.35
CA GLU A 65 -3.92 17.05 15.55
C GLU A 65 -3.70 15.63 16.10
N GLN A 66 -2.80 14.86 15.50
CA GLN A 66 -2.45 13.49 15.91
C GLN A 66 -0.94 13.34 16.03
N ASP A 67 -0.45 12.50 16.94
CA ASP A 67 0.98 12.19 17.08
C ASP A 67 1.49 11.13 16.09
N HIS A 68 0.61 10.64 15.20
CA HIS A 68 0.89 9.58 14.26
C HIS A 68 0.32 9.88 12.86
N PRO A 69 0.94 9.34 11.79
CA PRO A 69 0.36 9.40 10.45
C PRO A 69 -0.98 8.64 10.42
N GLY A 70 -1.92 9.14 9.62
CA GLY A 70 -3.24 8.52 9.54
C GLY A 70 -4.21 9.29 8.65
N SER A 71 -5.47 8.88 8.71
CA SER A 71 -6.58 9.58 8.05
C SER A 71 -7.39 10.36 9.08
N CYS A 72 -7.82 11.57 8.70
CA CYS A 72 -8.71 12.40 9.50
C CYS A 72 -10.03 11.65 9.78
N PRO A 73 -10.47 11.55 11.04
CA PRO A 73 -11.71 10.86 11.40
C PRO A 73 -12.98 11.60 10.95
N ILE A 74 -12.87 12.88 10.58
CA ILE A 74 -14.01 13.71 10.13
C ILE A 74 -14.20 13.57 8.62
N CYS A 75 -13.15 13.85 7.83
CA CYS A 75 -13.24 13.93 6.37
C CYS A 75 -12.58 12.77 5.62
N GLY A 76 -11.84 11.90 6.32
CA GLY A 76 -11.15 10.75 5.72
C GLY A 76 -9.89 11.08 4.92
N MET A 77 -9.50 12.36 4.81
CA MET A 77 -8.26 12.76 4.13
C MET A 77 -7.02 12.34 4.93
N ALA A 78 -5.89 12.18 4.25
CA ALA A 78 -4.61 11.93 4.90
C ALA A 78 -4.17 13.15 5.73
N LEU A 79 -3.66 12.91 6.93
CA LEU A 79 -3.08 13.95 7.78
C LEU A 79 -1.66 14.31 7.31
N GLU A 80 -1.32 15.59 7.35
CA GLU A 80 -0.02 16.12 6.94
C GLU A 80 0.85 16.46 8.17
N VAL A 81 2.18 16.34 8.05
CA VAL A 81 3.10 16.66 9.16
C VAL A 81 3.08 18.16 9.44
N ALA A 82 2.61 18.56 10.62
CA ALA A 82 2.53 19.94 11.13
C ALA A 82 3.90 20.54 11.53
N GLY A 83 5.01 20.01 11.02
CA GLY A 83 6.34 20.32 11.54
C GLY A 83 7.51 20.03 10.62
N ALA A 84 7.36 20.18 9.30
CA ALA A 84 8.52 20.30 8.41
C ALA A 84 8.90 21.79 8.29
N PRO A 85 10.10 22.23 8.72
CA PRO A 85 10.64 23.53 8.32
C PRO A 85 10.97 23.59 6.83
#